data_AF-A0A2S8G2E5-F1
#
_entry.id   AF-A0A2S8G2E5-F1
#
_cell.length_a   1.000
_cell.length_b   1.000
_cell.length_c   1.000
_cell.angle_alpha   90.00
_cell.angle_beta   90.00
_cell.angle_gamma   90.00
#
_symmetry.space_group_name_H-M   'P 1'
#
loop_
_entity.id
_entity.type
_entity.pdbx_description
1 polymer ?
#
loop_
_entity_poly.entity_id
_entity_poly.type
_entity_poly.pdbx_seq_one_letter_code
_entity_poly.pdbx_strand_id
1 'polypeptide(L)'
;MAGYFFYSFDSDKFKQFVTDPSEEQLLMLAKIASEVLDEVDGDDYEEDELPNVLSDWPVEPEELVPVLREYLKKEDLYAELPQFEKDAFEHIITDFYSEEDNGLDFQICFNENIYWDVVQIIRAFYKVPVDKVNETIISRVGMTPFRGMPDQTKILGFETWAPMHSIHSAEDVVKLRDEVLAAEEAVMSSDDDNAKQEYEDELMPALDKLVQGNRVLFVSVDT
;
A
#
# COMPACT_ATOMS: atom_id res chain seq x y z
N MET A 1 11.18 -1.19 16.22
CA MET A 1 11.85 -1.43 14.93
C MET A 1 10.72 -1.54 13.94
N ALA A 2 10.71 -0.68 12.92
CA ALA A 2 9.69 -0.74 11.88
C ALA A 2 9.71 -2.12 11.23
N GLY A 3 8.56 -2.76 11.15
CA GLY A 3 8.37 -4.08 10.53
C GLY A 3 7.38 -3.97 9.38
N TYR A 4 7.42 -4.96 8.49
CA TYR A 4 6.42 -5.11 7.45
C TYR A 4 5.42 -6.20 7.83
N PHE A 5 4.13 -5.89 7.71
CA PHE A 5 3.07 -6.87 7.80
C PHE A 5 2.54 -7.17 6.41
N PHE A 6 2.61 -8.44 6.01
CA PHE A 6 2.17 -8.88 4.69
C PHE A 6 0.80 -9.54 4.77
N TYR A 7 -0.14 -8.95 4.05
CA TYR A 7 -1.49 -9.42 3.86
C TYR A 7 -1.77 -9.62 2.38
N SER A 8 -2.92 -10.21 2.07
CA SER A 8 -3.32 -10.38 0.68
C SER A 8 -4.81 -10.35 0.45
N PHE A 9 -5.16 -9.94 -0.76
CA PHE A 9 -6.51 -10.01 -1.29
C PHE A 9 -6.58 -11.00 -2.45
N ASP A 10 -7.78 -11.49 -2.73
CA ASP A 10 -8.05 -12.17 -3.98
C ASP A 10 -7.93 -11.18 -5.16
N SER A 11 -7.15 -11.53 -6.18
CA SER A 11 -6.86 -10.61 -7.28
C SER A 11 -8.08 -10.29 -8.13
N ASP A 12 -9.02 -11.23 -8.30
CA ASP A 12 -10.20 -11.00 -9.13
C ASP A 12 -11.20 -10.11 -8.39
N LYS A 13 -11.40 -10.33 -7.09
CA LYS A 13 -12.23 -9.48 -6.24
C LYS A 13 -11.66 -8.07 -6.12
N PHE A 14 -10.34 -7.94 -5.92
CA PHE A 14 -9.67 -6.64 -5.90
C PHE A 14 -9.82 -5.93 -7.25
N LYS A 15 -9.60 -6.63 -8.37
CA LYS A 15 -9.78 -6.07 -9.70
C LYS A 15 -11.22 -5.63 -9.95
N GLN A 16 -12.20 -6.41 -9.50
CA GLN A 16 -13.60 -6.03 -9.57
C GLN A 16 -13.85 -4.74 -8.80
N PHE A 17 -13.41 -4.66 -7.53
CA PHE A 17 -13.56 -3.47 -6.71
C PHE A 17 -12.97 -2.21 -7.37
N VAL A 18 -11.76 -2.28 -7.93
CA VAL A 18 -11.09 -1.09 -8.52
C VAL A 18 -11.58 -0.74 -9.93
N THR A 19 -12.50 -1.51 -10.51
CA THR A 19 -13.05 -1.26 -11.86
C THR A 19 -14.56 -1.02 -11.85
N ASP A 20 -15.30 -1.82 -11.10
CA ASP A 20 -16.75 -1.73 -10.93
C ASP A 20 -17.13 -2.22 -9.51
N PRO A 21 -16.88 -1.39 -8.48
CA PRO A 21 -17.19 -1.77 -7.11
C PRO A 21 -18.71 -1.92 -6.92
N SER A 22 -19.09 -2.87 -6.07
CA SER A 22 -20.49 -3.05 -5.70
C SER A 22 -21.00 -1.83 -4.93
N GLU A 23 -22.32 -1.63 -4.92
CA GLU A 23 -22.94 -0.56 -4.13
C GLU A 23 -22.67 -0.74 -2.63
N GLU A 24 -22.64 -1.97 -2.14
CA GLU A 24 -22.30 -2.28 -0.74
C GLU A 24 -20.85 -1.89 -0.41
N GLN A 25 -19.89 -2.21 -1.29
CA GLN A 25 -18.48 -1.85 -1.11
C GLN A 25 -18.28 -0.33 -1.13
N LEU A 26 -18.94 0.36 -2.06
CA LEU A 26 -18.87 1.83 -2.12
C LEU A 26 -19.51 2.48 -0.90
N LEU A 27 -20.64 1.95 -0.41
CA LEU A 27 -21.29 2.49 0.78
C LEU A 27 -20.43 2.26 2.03
N MET A 28 -19.74 1.13 2.13
CA MET A 28 -18.78 0.87 3.21
C MET A 28 -17.61 1.86 3.14
N LEU A 29 -16.97 1.99 1.98
CA LEU A 29 -15.88 2.96 1.77
C LEU A 29 -16.36 4.40 2.05
N ALA A 30 -17.59 4.74 1.67
CA ALA A 30 -18.19 6.05 1.90
C ALA A 30 -18.42 6.34 3.38
N LYS A 31 -18.78 5.35 4.19
CA LYS A 31 -18.92 5.53 5.64
C LYS A 31 -17.57 5.80 6.30
N ILE A 32 -16.54 5.05 5.92
CA ILE A 32 -15.17 5.27 6.41
C ILE A 32 -14.67 6.64 5.96
N ALA A 33 -14.86 7.00 4.70
CA ALA A 33 -14.50 8.31 4.18
C ALA A 33 -15.23 9.44 4.91
N SER A 34 -16.54 9.29 5.15
CA SER A 34 -17.35 10.24 5.93
C SER A 34 -16.74 10.49 7.32
N GLU A 35 -16.42 9.42 8.05
CA GLU A 35 -15.83 9.51 9.39
C GLU A 35 -14.47 10.24 9.37
N VAL A 36 -13.60 9.91 8.41
CA VAL A 36 -12.28 10.57 8.28
C VAL A 36 -12.42 12.03 7.85
N LEU A 37 -13.35 12.36 6.95
CA LEU A 37 -13.59 13.74 6.50
C LEU A 37 -14.14 14.62 7.62
N ASP A 38 -15.02 14.09 8.47
CA ASP A 38 -15.54 14.78 9.65
C ASP A 38 -14.41 15.11 10.67
N GLU A 39 -13.41 14.23 10.79
CA GLU A 39 -12.23 14.49 11.65
C GLU A 39 -11.31 15.58 11.07
N VAL A 40 -11.11 15.57 9.75
CA VAL A 40 -10.26 16.56 9.06
C VAL A 40 -10.88 17.96 9.05
N ASP A 41 -12.21 18.09 8.95
CA ASP A 41 -12.92 19.38 9.01
C ASP A 41 -12.92 19.99 10.44
N GLY A 42 -12.65 19.17 11.46
CA GLY A 42 -12.60 19.59 12.87
C GLY A 42 -11.29 20.22 13.32
N ASP A 43 -10.20 20.00 12.58
CA ASP A 43 -8.87 20.51 12.90
C ASP A 43 -8.59 21.76 12.06
N ASP A 44 -8.36 22.91 12.72
CA ASP A 44 -7.95 24.19 12.13
C ASP A 44 -6.55 24.07 11.46
N TYR A 45 -6.43 23.32 10.37
CA TYR A 45 -5.25 23.36 9.51
C TYR A 45 -5.24 24.70 8.79
N GLU A 46 -4.14 25.46 8.95
CA GLU A 46 -3.96 26.76 8.32
C GLU A 46 -4.27 26.63 6.81
N GLU A 47 -5.32 27.33 6.35
CA GLU A 47 -5.76 27.43 4.95
C GLU A 47 -4.62 27.98 4.06
N ASP A 48 -3.63 27.16 3.74
CA ASP A 48 -2.70 27.47 2.68
C ASP A 48 -3.37 27.20 1.33
N GLU A 49 -3.08 28.09 0.37
CA GLU A 49 -3.75 28.34 -0.92
C GLU A 49 -3.76 27.17 -1.94
N LEU A 50 -3.84 25.93 -1.51
CA LEU A 50 -4.00 24.75 -2.36
C LEU A 50 -5.49 24.38 -2.48
N PRO A 51 -5.92 23.86 -3.64
CA PRO A 51 -7.27 23.32 -3.76
C PRO A 51 -7.41 22.09 -2.86
N ASN A 52 -8.39 22.11 -1.96
CA ASN A 52 -8.72 20.99 -1.08
C ASN A 52 -9.68 20.05 -1.82
N VAL A 53 -9.14 18.98 -2.42
CA VAL A 53 -9.91 18.05 -3.25
C VAL A 53 -10.85 17.21 -2.40
N LEU A 54 -10.40 16.75 -1.23
CA LEU A 54 -11.19 15.93 -0.31
C LEU A 54 -12.13 16.78 0.53
N SER A 55 -11.74 17.98 0.96
CA SER A 55 -12.64 18.86 1.73
C SER A 55 -13.85 19.34 0.92
N ASP A 56 -13.77 19.31 -0.42
CA ASP A 56 -14.90 19.59 -1.30
C ASP A 56 -15.89 18.41 -1.43
N TRP A 57 -15.58 17.24 -0.86
CA TRP A 57 -16.48 16.08 -0.89
C TRP A 57 -17.63 16.25 0.09
N PRO A 58 -18.82 15.71 -0.22
CA PRO A 58 -19.89 15.65 0.77
C PRO A 58 -19.47 14.75 1.95
N VAL A 59 -19.99 15.01 3.14
CA VAL A 59 -19.75 14.15 4.31
C VAL A 59 -20.77 13.03 4.44
N GLU A 60 -21.96 13.16 3.86
CA GLU A 60 -23.00 12.13 3.95
C GLU A 60 -22.62 10.90 3.08
N PRO A 61 -22.59 9.67 3.64
CA PRO A 61 -22.13 8.48 2.92
C PRO A 61 -22.86 8.22 1.59
N GLU A 62 -24.18 8.42 1.54
CA GLU A 62 -24.97 8.22 0.32
C GLU A 62 -24.60 9.21 -0.79
N GLU A 63 -24.17 10.42 -0.42
CA GLU A 63 -23.71 11.44 -1.37
C GLU A 63 -22.26 11.21 -1.80
N LEU A 64 -21.43 10.56 -0.96
CA LEU A 64 -20.06 10.15 -1.26
C LEU A 64 -19.99 8.98 -2.26
N VAL A 65 -20.94 8.05 -2.24
CA VAL A 65 -20.95 6.88 -3.14
C VAL A 65 -20.69 7.25 -4.61
N PRO A 66 -21.43 8.18 -5.24
CA PRO A 66 -21.15 8.57 -6.63
C PRO A 66 -19.80 9.26 -6.82
N VAL A 67 -19.31 10.02 -5.83
CA VAL A 67 -17.99 10.68 -5.87
C VAL A 67 -16.88 9.64 -5.87
N LEU A 68 -16.90 8.73 -4.91
CA LEU A 68 -15.94 7.63 -4.77
C LEU A 68 -15.94 6.71 -6.00
N ARG A 69 -17.13 6.41 -6.55
CA ARG A 69 -17.24 5.59 -7.76
C ARG A 69 -16.50 6.21 -8.95
N GLU A 70 -16.59 7.52 -9.14
CA GLU A 70 -15.83 8.20 -10.20
C GLU A 70 -14.36 8.35 -9.83
N TYR A 71 -14.04 8.63 -8.56
CA TYR A 71 -12.66 8.81 -8.10
C TYR A 71 -11.82 7.54 -8.25
N LEU A 72 -12.36 6.38 -7.90
CA LEU A 72 -11.70 5.07 -8.03
C LEU A 72 -11.35 4.68 -9.48
N LYS A 73 -11.88 5.39 -10.49
CA LYS A 73 -11.52 5.17 -11.90
C LYS A 73 -10.24 5.89 -12.31
N LYS A 74 -9.73 6.83 -11.50
CA LYS A 74 -8.49 7.56 -11.81
C LYS A 74 -7.32 6.60 -11.90
N GLU A 75 -6.38 6.89 -12.81
CA GLU A 75 -5.14 6.13 -12.97
C GLU A 75 -4.17 6.37 -11.81
N ASP A 76 -4.16 7.58 -11.27
CA ASP A 76 -3.44 7.96 -10.05
C ASP A 76 -4.42 8.59 -9.06
N LEU A 77 -4.58 7.96 -7.89
CA LEU A 77 -5.52 8.37 -6.83
C LEU A 77 -4.96 9.50 -5.95
N TYR A 78 -3.67 9.82 -6.07
CA TYR A 78 -2.96 10.73 -5.17
C TYR A 78 -2.38 11.93 -5.89
N ALA A 79 -2.27 11.90 -7.22
CA ALA A 79 -1.60 12.94 -8.02
C ALA A 79 -2.15 14.35 -7.78
N GLU A 80 -3.45 14.49 -7.56
CA GLU A 80 -4.14 15.78 -7.38
C GLU A 80 -4.23 16.21 -5.90
N LEU A 81 -3.95 15.30 -4.97
CA LEU A 81 -4.09 15.57 -3.54
C LEU A 81 -2.89 16.38 -3.02
N PRO A 82 -3.11 17.47 -2.26
CA PRO A 82 -2.07 18.06 -1.42
C PRO A 82 -1.62 17.06 -0.33
N GLN A 83 -0.49 17.35 0.31
CA GLN A 83 0.15 16.41 1.24
C GLN A 83 -0.78 15.89 2.34
N PHE A 84 -1.46 16.80 3.05
CA PHE A 84 -2.35 16.42 4.16
C PHE A 84 -3.54 15.57 3.70
N GLU A 85 -4.09 15.84 2.51
CA GLU A 85 -5.19 15.03 1.94
C GLU A 85 -4.72 13.65 1.51
N LYS A 86 -3.44 13.48 1.12
CA LYS A 86 -2.89 12.15 0.88
C LYS A 86 -2.90 11.34 2.16
N ASP A 87 -2.53 11.94 3.29
CA ASP A 87 -2.50 11.27 4.59
C ASP A 87 -3.93 10.89 5.04
N ALA A 88 -4.90 11.79 4.84
CA ALA A 88 -6.32 11.48 5.08
C ALA A 88 -6.84 10.35 4.18
N PHE A 89 -6.53 10.39 2.89
CA PHE A 89 -6.93 9.33 1.96
C PHE A 89 -6.25 7.99 2.28
N GLU A 90 -5.00 8.02 2.75
CA GLU A 90 -4.30 6.82 3.23
C GLU A 90 -5.02 6.16 4.41
N HIS A 91 -5.54 6.95 5.36
CA HIS A 91 -6.39 6.42 6.44
C HIS A 91 -7.63 5.73 5.90
N ILE A 92 -8.39 6.41 5.04
CA ILE A 92 -9.61 5.87 4.43
C ILE A 92 -9.36 4.51 3.78
N ILE A 93 -8.29 4.41 2.99
CA ILE A 93 -7.95 3.21 2.24
C ILE A 93 -7.46 2.08 3.16
N THR A 94 -6.62 2.41 4.15
CA THR A 94 -6.08 1.43 5.11
C THR A 94 -7.20 0.86 5.99
N ASP A 95 -8.12 1.69 6.45
CA ASP A 95 -9.26 1.27 7.27
C ASP A 95 -10.19 0.37 6.46
N PHE A 96 -10.55 0.76 5.24
CA PHE A 96 -11.37 -0.07 4.36
C PHE A 96 -10.76 -1.45 4.09
N TYR A 97 -9.44 -1.53 3.91
CA TYR A 97 -8.76 -2.80 3.71
C TYR A 97 -8.68 -3.68 4.95
N SER A 98 -8.78 -3.07 6.14
CA SER A 98 -8.77 -3.76 7.42
C SER A 98 -10.16 -4.28 7.83
N GLU A 99 -11.23 -3.82 7.18
CA GLU A 99 -12.59 -4.31 7.41
C GLU A 99 -12.76 -5.78 6.97
N GLU A 100 -13.26 -6.63 7.87
CA GLU A 100 -13.47 -8.07 7.60
C GLU A 100 -14.44 -8.32 6.44
N ASP A 101 -15.45 -7.45 6.29
CA ASP A 101 -16.55 -7.59 5.32
C ASP A 101 -16.34 -6.76 4.05
N ASN A 102 -15.13 -6.24 3.78
CA ASN A 102 -14.83 -5.43 2.57
C ASN A 102 -15.01 -6.18 1.24
N GLY A 103 -15.24 -7.50 1.30
CA GLY A 103 -15.51 -8.34 0.14
C GLY A 103 -14.27 -8.65 -0.72
N LEU A 104 -13.05 -8.37 -0.23
CA LEU A 104 -11.80 -8.58 -0.96
C LEU A 104 -11.10 -9.92 -0.63
N ASP A 105 -11.70 -10.73 0.25
CA ASP A 105 -11.10 -11.98 0.76
C ASP A 105 -9.75 -11.73 1.42
N PHE A 106 -9.73 -10.86 2.43
CA PHE A 106 -8.52 -10.52 3.17
C PHE A 106 -7.92 -11.76 3.85
N GLN A 107 -6.61 -11.94 3.71
CA GLN A 107 -5.87 -13.01 4.35
C GLN A 107 -4.54 -12.48 4.90
N ILE A 108 -4.24 -12.81 6.14
CA ILE A 108 -2.92 -12.64 6.71
C ILE A 108 -1.98 -13.64 6.03
N CYS A 109 -0.91 -13.13 5.42
CA CYS A 109 0.10 -13.99 4.81
C CYS A 109 1.14 -14.39 5.85
N PHE A 110 1.63 -13.41 6.61
CA PHE A 110 2.67 -13.55 7.63
C PHE A 110 2.25 -12.78 8.87
N ASN A 111 2.40 -13.43 10.03
CA ASN A 111 1.93 -12.91 11.31
C ASN A 111 3.08 -12.39 12.19
N GLU A 112 4.29 -12.37 11.65
CA GLU A 112 5.50 -11.92 12.33
C GLU A 112 6.26 -10.98 11.39
N ASN A 113 6.87 -9.95 11.99
CA ASN A 113 7.56 -8.87 11.29
C ASN A 113 8.67 -9.43 10.41
N ILE A 114 8.49 -9.46 9.09
CA ILE A 114 9.65 -9.57 8.20
C ILE A 114 10.47 -8.32 8.47
N TYR A 115 11.63 -8.48 9.12
CA TYR A 115 12.46 -7.37 9.50
C TYR A 115 13.00 -6.69 8.25
N TRP A 116 13.22 -5.38 8.40
CA TRP A 116 13.78 -4.52 7.37
C TRP A 116 15.06 -5.08 6.73
N ASP A 117 15.79 -5.95 7.41
CA ASP A 117 17.13 -6.39 7.04
C ASP A 117 17.15 -7.22 5.76
N VAL A 118 16.25 -8.20 5.56
CA VAL A 118 16.18 -8.97 4.31
C VAL A 118 15.84 -8.05 3.13
N VAL A 119 14.89 -7.13 3.30
CA VAL A 119 14.52 -6.15 2.26
C VAL A 119 15.69 -5.20 1.97
N GLN A 120 16.45 -4.77 2.98
CA GLN A 120 17.62 -3.92 2.79
C GLN A 120 18.74 -4.63 2.03
N ILE A 121 19.00 -5.91 2.32
CA ILE A 121 20.01 -6.70 1.59
C ILE A 121 19.60 -6.82 0.12
N ILE A 122 18.34 -7.14 -0.15
CA ILE A 122 17.82 -7.26 -1.52
C ILE A 122 17.89 -5.90 -2.24
N ARG A 123 17.50 -4.80 -1.58
CA ARG A 123 17.64 -3.44 -2.14
C ARG A 123 19.11 -3.10 -2.44
N ALA A 124 20.04 -3.47 -1.56
CA ALA A 124 21.46 -3.26 -1.78
C ALA A 124 21.98 -4.05 -2.99
N PHE A 125 21.52 -5.29 -3.18
CA PHE A 125 21.82 -6.10 -4.37
C PHE A 125 21.39 -5.40 -5.67
N TYR A 126 20.19 -4.82 -5.69
CA TYR A 126 19.67 -4.04 -6.81
C TYR A 126 20.19 -2.59 -6.88
N LYS A 127 21.03 -2.16 -5.93
CA LYS A 127 21.54 -0.78 -5.82
C LYS A 127 20.42 0.26 -5.70
N VAL A 128 19.35 -0.10 -4.99
CA VAL A 128 18.19 0.75 -4.72
C VAL A 128 18.42 1.49 -3.40
N PRO A 129 18.50 2.83 -3.39
CA PRO A 129 18.53 3.61 -2.15
C PRO A 129 17.25 3.44 -1.34
N VAL A 130 17.34 3.44 0.00
CA VAL A 130 16.19 3.21 0.90
C VAL A 130 15.08 4.25 0.73
N ASP A 131 15.47 5.46 0.39
CA ASP A 131 14.65 6.67 0.26
C ASP A 131 14.18 6.95 -1.18
N LYS A 132 14.26 5.95 -2.07
CA LYS A 132 13.87 6.10 -3.48
C LYS A 132 13.10 4.90 -4.03
N VAL A 133 12.12 5.22 -4.86
CA VAL A 133 11.42 4.29 -5.75
C VAL A 133 12.03 4.39 -7.15
N ASN A 134 12.26 3.25 -7.80
CA ASN A 134 12.77 3.17 -9.16
C ASN A 134 12.03 2.08 -9.97
N GLU A 135 12.66 1.58 -11.03
CA GLU A 135 12.08 0.58 -11.91
C GLU A 135 11.95 -0.82 -11.30
N THR A 136 12.71 -1.15 -10.25
CA THR A 136 12.63 -2.47 -9.60
C THR A 136 11.42 -2.53 -8.68
N ILE A 137 10.75 -3.67 -8.61
CA ILE A 137 9.55 -3.84 -7.78
C ILE A 137 9.90 -3.81 -6.30
N ILE A 138 11.06 -4.34 -5.89
CA ILE A 138 11.51 -4.27 -4.49
C ILE A 138 11.62 -2.83 -3.97
N SER A 139 11.86 -1.84 -4.84
CA SER A 139 11.91 -0.42 -4.43
C SER A 139 10.56 0.13 -3.95
N ARG A 140 9.46 -0.56 -4.27
CA ARG A 140 8.08 -0.17 -3.99
C ARG A 140 7.51 -0.81 -2.72
N VAL A 141 8.17 -1.83 -2.20
CA VAL A 141 7.73 -2.52 -0.97
C VAL A 141 7.76 -1.55 0.20
N GLY A 142 6.59 -1.32 0.79
CA GLY A 142 6.38 -0.34 1.87
C GLY A 142 6.48 1.12 1.44
N MET A 143 6.46 1.42 0.14
CA MET A 143 6.75 2.77 -0.37
C MET A 143 5.70 3.31 -1.37
N THR A 144 4.85 2.46 -1.95
CA THR A 144 3.87 2.90 -2.96
C THR A 144 2.50 2.25 -2.74
N PRO A 145 1.43 3.03 -2.49
CA PRO A 145 0.09 2.48 -2.39
C PRO A 145 -0.45 2.11 -3.77
N PHE A 146 -1.67 1.56 -3.81
CA PHE A 146 -2.30 1.25 -5.09
C PHE A 146 -2.58 2.53 -5.89
N ARG A 147 -2.15 2.57 -7.17
CA ARG A 147 -2.32 3.74 -8.05
C ARG A 147 -1.84 5.05 -7.41
N GLY A 148 -0.74 4.98 -6.65
CA GLY A 148 -0.03 6.16 -6.17
C GLY A 148 1.46 5.95 -6.38
N MET A 149 2.09 6.87 -7.12
CA MET A 149 3.54 6.86 -7.29
C MET A 149 4.12 8.14 -6.69
N PRO A 150 5.10 8.03 -5.79
CA PRO A 150 5.80 9.21 -5.32
C PRO A 150 6.62 9.84 -6.46
N ASP A 151 6.89 11.13 -6.33
CA ASP A 151 7.76 11.85 -7.25
C ASP A 151 9.18 11.28 -7.20
N GLN A 152 9.55 10.50 -8.22
CA GLN A 152 10.84 9.82 -8.33
C GLN A 152 12.04 10.78 -8.41
N THR A 153 11.81 12.07 -8.64
CA THR A 153 12.87 13.09 -8.63
C THR A 153 13.24 13.56 -7.24
N LYS A 154 12.40 13.30 -6.23
CA LYS A 154 12.57 13.71 -4.84
C LYS A 154 13.10 12.56 -3.98
N ILE A 155 13.64 12.94 -2.82
CA ILE A 155 14.00 12.00 -1.76
C ILE A 155 12.74 11.77 -0.92
N LEU A 156 12.44 10.50 -0.60
CA LEU A 156 11.38 10.14 0.33
C LEU A 156 11.86 10.40 1.76
N GLY A 157 11.38 11.47 2.37
CA GLY A 157 11.51 11.77 3.80
C GLY A 157 10.16 12.12 4.41
N PHE A 158 10.12 12.37 5.72
CA PHE A 158 8.88 12.70 6.44
C PHE A 158 8.14 13.92 5.87
N GLU A 159 8.86 14.88 5.25
CA GLU A 159 8.29 16.06 4.61
C GLU A 159 7.69 15.78 3.21
N THR A 160 7.92 14.59 2.66
CA THR A 160 7.37 14.13 1.38
C THR A 160 6.56 12.88 1.64
N TRP A 161 5.25 12.94 1.50
CA TRP A 161 4.30 11.82 1.66
C TRP A 161 4.93 10.42 1.68
N ALA A 162 4.89 9.80 2.86
CA ALA A 162 5.28 8.41 3.05
C ALA A 162 3.99 7.62 3.32
N PRO A 163 3.54 6.77 2.39
CA PRO A 163 2.32 5.99 2.60
C PRO A 163 2.54 5.02 3.76
N MET A 164 1.49 4.75 4.54
CA MET A 164 1.56 3.78 5.63
C MET A 164 1.48 2.33 5.14
N HIS A 165 1.24 2.15 3.84
CA HIS A 165 1.12 0.86 3.21
C HIS A 165 1.67 0.83 1.77
N SER A 166 1.78 -0.37 1.20
CA SER A 166 1.99 -0.55 -0.23
C SER A 166 1.12 -1.67 -0.79
N ILE A 167 0.73 -1.58 -2.06
CA ILE A 167 -0.13 -2.59 -2.71
C ILE A 167 0.47 -2.99 -4.04
N HIS A 168 0.67 -4.30 -4.22
CA HIS A 168 1.27 -4.87 -5.41
C HIS A 168 0.27 -5.81 -6.08
N SER A 169 0.03 -5.57 -7.37
CA SER A 169 -0.83 -6.43 -8.19
C SER A 169 -0.28 -7.86 -8.23
N ALA A 170 -1.10 -8.86 -8.55
CA ALA A 170 -0.62 -10.24 -8.67
C ALA A 170 0.53 -10.37 -9.69
N GLU A 171 0.52 -9.57 -10.76
CA GLU A 171 1.62 -9.50 -11.73
C GLU A 171 2.91 -8.91 -11.13
N ASP A 172 2.78 -7.89 -10.27
CA ASP A 172 3.93 -7.31 -9.57
C ASP A 172 4.46 -8.24 -8.49
N VAL A 173 3.61 -9.05 -7.83
CA VAL A 173 4.06 -10.07 -6.88
C VAL A 173 4.93 -11.13 -7.57
N VAL A 174 4.59 -11.54 -8.80
CA VAL A 174 5.43 -12.45 -9.59
C VAL A 174 6.81 -11.83 -9.84
N LYS A 175 6.85 -10.56 -10.27
CA LYS A 175 8.12 -9.85 -10.51
C LYS A 175 8.91 -9.69 -9.21
N LEU A 176 8.26 -9.32 -8.11
CA LEU A 176 8.89 -9.22 -6.79
C LEU A 176 9.52 -10.55 -6.39
N ARG A 177 8.78 -11.64 -6.51
CA ARG A 177 9.25 -13.00 -6.22
C ARG A 177 10.49 -13.37 -7.04
N ASP A 178 10.49 -13.06 -8.33
CA ASP A 178 11.66 -13.29 -9.19
C ASP A 178 12.84 -12.39 -8.81
N GLU A 179 12.58 -11.14 -8.41
CA GLU A 179 13.62 -10.23 -7.92
C GLU A 179 14.24 -10.72 -6.60
N VAL A 180 13.42 -11.20 -5.66
CA VAL A 180 13.87 -11.76 -4.38
C VAL A 180 14.72 -13.01 -4.60
N LEU A 181 14.29 -13.92 -5.49
CA LEU A 181 15.06 -15.11 -5.86
C LEU A 181 16.41 -14.78 -6.50
N ALA A 182 16.46 -13.77 -7.37
CA ALA A 182 17.72 -13.36 -7.98
C ALA A 182 18.71 -12.80 -6.96
N ALA A 183 18.24 -12.33 -5.80
CA ALA A 183 19.06 -11.85 -4.69
C ALA A 183 19.40 -12.95 -3.64
N GLU A 184 18.98 -14.21 -3.84
CA GLU A 184 19.16 -15.31 -2.89
C GLU A 184 20.60 -15.41 -2.37
N GLU A 185 21.59 -15.45 -3.28
CA GLU A 185 23.00 -15.58 -2.90
C GLU A 185 23.46 -14.40 -2.03
N ALA A 186 22.96 -13.19 -2.27
CA ALA A 186 23.31 -12.01 -1.48
C ALA A 186 22.74 -12.10 -0.06
N VAL A 187 21.52 -12.62 0.10
CA VAL A 187 20.91 -12.84 1.42
C VAL A 187 21.60 -13.96 2.17
N MET A 188 21.79 -15.12 1.51
CA MET A 188 22.35 -16.31 2.14
C MET A 188 23.84 -16.17 2.49
N SER A 189 24.56 -15.27 1.81
CA SER A 189 25.96 -14.94 2.14
C SER A 189 26.13 -13.81 3.16
N SER A 190 25.05 -13.19 3.62
CA SER A 190 25.12 -12.14 4.64
C SER A 190 25.60 -12.69 5.99
N ASP A 191 26.14 -11.81 6.84
CA ASP A 191 26.50 -12.18 8.23
C ASP A 191 25.28 -12.16 9.18
N ASP A 192 24.07 -11.89 8.65
CA ASP A 192 22.84 -11.78 9.42
C ASP A 192 22.06 -13.10 9.34
N ASP A 193 22.15 -13.90 10.40
CA ASP A 193 21.44 -15.19 10.47
C ASP A 193 19.92 -15.04 10.57
N ASN A 194 19.40 -13.91 11.09
CA ASN A 194 17.97 -13.65 11.11
C ASN A 194 17.47 -13.39 9.69
N ALA A 195 18.16 -12.54 8.92
CA ALA A 195 17.76 -12.23 7.55
C ALA A 195 17.73 -13.49 6.65
N LYS A 196 18.63 -14.45 6.88
CA LYS A 196 18.60 -15.76 6.20
C LYS A 196 17.37 -16.57 6.58
N GLN A 197 17.09 -16.67 7.87
CA GLN A 197 15.94 -17.42 8.36
C GLN A 197 14.63 -16.82 7.84
N GLU A 198 14.48 -15.49 7.93
CA GLU A 198 13.31 -14.80 7.39
C GLU A 198 13.14 -14.98 5.88
N TYR A 199 14.25 -14.97 5.14
CA TYR A 199 14.21 -15.25 3.71
C TYR A 199 13.69 -16.66 3.42
N GLU A 200 14.26 -17.68 4.07
CA GLU A 200 13.96 -19.09 3.81
C GLU A 200 12.60 -19.53 4.36
N ASP A 201 12.28 -19.13 5.60
CA ASP A 201 11.12 -19.63 6.34
C ASP A 201 9.88 -18.75 6.18
N GLU A 202 10.06 -17.47 5.82
CA GLU A 202 8.97 -16.49 5.79
C GLU A 202 8.75 -15.87 4.40
N LEU A 203 9.66 -14.99 3.95
CA LEU A 203 9.49 -14.17 2.75
C LEU A 203 9.31 -15.01 1.48
N MET A 204 10.18 -15.98 1.22
CA MET A 204 10.06 -16.79 0.00
C MET A 204 8.80 -17.68 0.00
N PRO A 205 8.51 -18.43 1.07
CA PRO A 205 7.23 -19.14 1.19
C PRO A 205 6.01 -18.22 1.02
N ALA A 206 6.08 -16.97 1.48
CA ALA A 206 5.04 -15.96 1.28
C ALA A 206 4.76 -15.72 -0.18
N LEU A 207 5.81 -15.33 -0.89
CA LEU A 207 5.74 -14.91 -2.27
C LEU A 207 5.32 -16.10 -3.14
N ASP A 208 5.83 -17.31 -2.88
CA ASP A 208 5.41 -18.52 -3.57
C ASP A 208 3.91 -18.82 -3.38
N LYS A 209 3.39 -18.67 -2.15
CA LYS A 209 1.95 -18.85 -1.87
C LYS A 209 1.09 -17.81 -2.59
N LEU A 210 1.52 -16.54 -2.60
CA LEU A 210 0.82 -15.46 -3.27
C LEU A 210 0.79 -15.66 -4.80
N VAL A 211 1.92 -16.04 -5.38
CA VAL A 211 2.05 -16.36 -6.81
C VAL A 211 1.16 -17.55 -7.18
N GLN A 212 1.20 -18.63 -6.39
CA GLN A 212 0.36 -19.81 -6.63
C GLN A 212 -1.14 -19.47 -6.53
N GLY A 213 -1.50 -18.60 -5.61
CA GLY A 213 -2.89 -18.17 -5.39
C GLY A 213 -3.37 -17.07 -6.32
N ASN A 214 -2.52 -16.51 -7.18
CA ASN A 214 -2.80 -15.30 -7.97
C ASN A 214 -3.38 -14.18 -7.09
N ARG A 215 -2.66 -13.80 -6.03
CA ARG A 215 -3.12 -12.85 -5.01
C ARG A 215 -2.42 -11.51 -5.09
N VAL A 216 -3.11 -10.47 -4.66
CA VAL A 216 -2.55 -9.12 -4.46
C VAL A 216 -1.82 -9.10 -3.12
N LEU A 217 -0.64 -8.47 -3.06
CA LEU A 217 0.09 -8.25 -1.82
C LEU A 217 -0.25 -6.86 -1.26
N PHE A 218 -0.70 -6.82 -0.02
CA PHE A 218 -0.86 -5.61 0.78
C PHE A 218 0.19 -5.61 1.89
N VAL A 219 1.00 -4.57 1.95
CA VAL A 219 2.06 -4.41 2.95
C VAL A 219 1.67 -3.27 3.85
N SER A 220 1.43 -3.51 5.14
CA SER A 220 1.36 -2.45 6.14
C SER A 220 2.75 -2.19 6.71
N VAL A 221 3.08 -0.93 6.94
CA VAL A 221 4.36 -0.51 7.52
C VAL A 221 4.12 -0.09 8.96
N ASP A 222 4.79 -0.74 9.92
CA ASP A 222 4.81 -0.29 11.32
C ASP A 222 5.78 0.89 11.44
N THR A 223 5.30 2.10 11.67
CA THR A 223 6.13 3.33 11.79
C THR A 223 6.36 3.73 13.24
#